data_AF-A0A6N6KN57-F1
#
_entry.id   AF-A0A6N6KN57-F1
#
_cell.length_a   1.000
_cell.length_b   1.000
_cell.length_c   1.000
_cell.angle_alpha   90.00
_cell.angle_beta   90.00
_cell.angle_gamma   90.00
#
_symmetry.space_group_name_H-M   'P 1'
#
loop_
_entity.id
_entity.type
_entity.pdbx_description
1 polymer ?
#
loop_
_entity_poly.entity_id
_entity_poly.type
_entity_poly.pdbx_seq_one_letter_code
_entity_poly.pdbx_strand_id
1 'polypeptide(L)'
;MTYNHIVDSTDVETKEIMVLFENYLTSNPGSAEKSPYWNEKEQRDHKNYDFLESEFQPSLYMGFPVHVLSMKFINDVCQIKAQFSYCKDNGDLYVLAIVNYVAKKEKGKFKLYNSLTINKENWNCTTVGLVDFYYPQYHKFDFEKAQKLNDFVNRTCENLGVQPKPFEYYLADDYDEIQKLKGFDYYIGMGGQSKPTGKASDDKVYCGGLGEYYPHEVFHVQIDEHFPNKHFWVSEGVATLLGGSRGKSLDWHIERTNLYLKEHPEIDLSNMLKLTNLDSQTSYHYVLGGLIAKKIFDKGGWSLLREFMSSGKTDDDYYNAIEGLLEVNKSNLNNYIRDQLQIVSNK
;
A
#
# COMPACT_ATOMS: atom_id res chain seq x y z
N MET A 1 17.44 -11.77 19.22
CA MET A 1 17.16 -10.37 19.60
C MET A 1 18.23 -9.90 20.55
N THR A 2 18.59 -8.62 20.50
CA THR A 2 19.53 -8.00 21.45
C THR A 2 18.98 -6.65 21.92
N TYR A 3 19.52 -6.11 23.00
CA TYR A 3 19.07 -4.85 23.60
C TYR A 3 20.23 -3.87 23.75
N ASN A 4 19.95 -2.59 23.60
CA ASN A 4 20.88 -1.55 23.96
C ASN A 4 21.06 -1.50 25.49
N HIS A 5 22.25 -1.14 25.96
CA HIS A 5 22.60 -1.07 27.38
C HIS A 5 21.71 -0.14 28.22
N ILE A 6 21.00 0.79 27.57
CA ILE A 6 20.07 1.72 28.24
C ILE A 6 18.72 1.09 28.61
N VAL A 7 18.44 -0.13 28.15
CA VAL A 7 17.21 -0.86 28.52
C VAL A 7 17.41 -1.52 29.89
N ASP A 8 16.72 -1.01 30.91
CA ASP A 8 16.83 -1.50 32.28
C ASP A 8 16.10 -2.83 32.49
N SER A 9 16.81 -3.93 32.28
CA SER A 9 16.29 -5.29 32.51
C SER A 9 16.12 -5.67 33.99
N THR A 10 16.51 -4.79 34.93
CA THR A 10 16.27 -5.00 36.37
C THR A 10 14.90 -4.50 36.81
N ASP A 11 14.31 -3.57 36.06
CA ASP A 11 12.92 -3.16 36.23
C ASP A 11 11.95 -4.28 35.83
N VAL A 12 10.96 -4.52 36.68
CA VAL A 12 10.03 -5.66 36.54
C VAL A 12 9.14 -5.50 35.32
N GLU A 13 8.57 -4.32 35.10
CA GLU A 13 7.68 -4.09 33.96
C GLU A 13 8.43 -4.10 32.63
N THR A 14 9.63 -3.51 32.60
CA THR A 14 10.53 -3.56 31.44
C THR A 14 10.84 -5.00 31.07
N LYS A 15 11.19 -5.84 32.06
CA LYS A 15 11.46 -7.26 31.82
C LYS A 15 10.24 -8.03 31.31
N GLU A 16 9.04 -7.75 31.81
CA GLU A 16 7.81 -8.34 31.29
C GLU A 16 7.58 -7.97 29.81
N ILE A 17 7.83 -6.72 29.44
CA ILE A 17 7.68 -6.24 28.06
C ILE A 17 8.77 -6.80 27.14
N MET A 18 10.00 -6.96 27.62
CA MET A 18 11.07 -7.67 26.89
C MET A 18 10.63 -9.09 26.52
N VAL A 19 10.13 -9.85 27.50
CA VAL A 19 9.62 -11.22 27.28
C VAL A 19 8.41 -11.23 26.33
N LEU A 20 7.49 -10.27 26.48
CA LEU A 20 6.35 -10.12 25.55
C LEU A 20 6.82 -9.95 24.10
N PHE A 21 7.76 -9.04 23.87
CA PHE A 21 8.24 -8.69 22.53
C PHE A 21 9.08 -9.81 21.91
N GLU A 22 9.93 -10.47 22.70
CA GLU A 22 10.67 -11.67 22.30
C GLU A 22 9.76 -12.81 21.87
N ASN A 23 8.74 -13.11 22.69
CA ASN A 23 7.79 -14.16 22.40
C ASN A 23 6.95 -13.84 21.16
N TYR A 24 6.55 -12.57 20.99
CA TYR A 24 5.85 -12.12 19.81
C TYR A 24 6.67 -12.35 18.55
N LEU A 25 7.91 -11.86 18.49
CA LEU A 25 8.76 -12.02 17.31
C LEU A 25 9.13 -13.48 17.03
N THR A 26 9.29 -14.31 18.07
CA THR A 26 9.57 -15.75 17.92
C THR A 26 8.33 -16.55 17.50
N SER A 27 7.13 -16.03 17.72
CA SER A 27 5.88 -16.69 17.34
C SER A 27 5.57 -16.70 15.84
N ASN A 28 6.46 -16.11 15.02
CA ASN A 28 6.30 -15.95 13.58
C ASN A 28 5.00 -15.20 13.21
N PRO A 29 4.89 -13.91 13.60
CA PRO A 29 3.64 -13.17 13.51
C PRO A 29 3.06 -13.07 12.11
N GLY A 30 3.88 -13.09 11.05
CA GLY A 30 3.41 -13.09 9.65
C GLY A 30 2.70 -14.39 9.20
N SER A 31 2.58 -15.40 10.07
CA SER A 31 1.91 -16.67 9.76
C SER A 31 0.66 -16.95 10.60
N ALA A 32 0.34 -16.07 11.55
CA ALA A 32 -0.72 -16.30 12.52
C ALA A 32 -1.89 -15.31 12.33
N GLU A 33 -3.12 -15.82 12.24
CA GLU A 33 -4.31 -14.96 12.20
C GLU A 33 -4.56 -14.22 13.53
N LYS A 34 -4.07 -14.78 14.64
CA LYS A 34 -4.22 -14.23 15.99
C LYS A 34 -2.95 -14.41 16.79
N SER A 35 -2.72 -13.51 17.74
CA SER A 35 -1.58 -13.56 18.65
C SER A 35 -1.99 -13.32 20.10
N PRO A 36 -1.55 -14.18 21.04
CA PRO A 36 -1.76 -13.94 22.47
C PRO A 36 -0.92 -12.77 22.99
N TYR A 37 -0.04 -12.19 22.18
CA TYR A 37 0.82 -11.05 22.55
C TYR A 37 0.26 -9.72 22.08
N TRP A 38 -0.75 -9.73 21.22
CA TRP A 38 -1.40 -8.53 20.70
C TRP A 38 -2.72 -8.25 21.43
N ASN A 39 -3.16 -7.01 21.44
CA ASN A 39 -4.41 -6.61 22.08
C ASN A 39 -5.64 -7.22 21.39
N GLU A 40 -6.71 -7.44 22.16
CA GLU A 40 -7.91 -8.14 21.68
C GLU A 40 -8.74 -7.32 20.69
N LYS A 41 -8.69 -5.98 20.79
CA LYS A 41 -9.53 -5.10 19.95
C LYS A 41 -9.05 -5.09 18.50
N GLU A 42 -7.77 -4.87 18.25
CA GLU A 42 -7.24 -4.82 16.89
C GLU A 42 -7.35 -6.17 16.17
N GLN A 43 -7.24 -7.28 16.90
CA GLN A 43 -7.45 -8.64 16.35
C GLN A 43 -8.91 -8.96 16.00
N ARG A 44 -9.87 -8.26 16.62
CA ARG A 44 -11.29 -8.43 16.32
C ARG A 44 -11.72 -7.50 15.20
N ASP A 45 -11.22 -6.26 15.24
CA ASP A 45 -11.70 -5.18 14.39
C ASP A 45 -10.98 -5.18 13.03
N HIS A 46 -9.80 -5.80 12.91
CA HIS A 46 -9.03 -5.87 11.67
C HIS A 46 -8.65 -7.29 11.31
N LYS A 47 -8.66 -7.58 10.00
CA LYS A 47 -8.21 -8.86 9.45
C LYS A 47 -6.71 -9.08 9.68
N ASN A 48 -5.91 -8.05 9.44
CA ASN A 48 -4.49 -8.00 9.80
C ASN A 48 -4.33 -7.15 11.07
N TYR A 49 -4.02 -7.79 12.19
CA TYR A 49 -3.96 -7.10 13.48
C TYR A 49 -2.67 -6.30 13.69
N ASP A 50 -1.57 -6.68 13.03
CA ASP A 50 -0.32 -5.94 13.06
C ASP A 50 -0.13 -5.22 11.72
N PHE A 51 -0.26 -3.89 11.75
CA PHE A 51 -0.21 -3.06 10.56
C PHE A 51 1.20 -2.92 10.00
N LEU A 52 2.25 -3.21 10.80
CA LEU A 52 3.64 -3.14 10.35
C LEU A 52 4.08 -4.41 9.60
N GLU A 53 3.41 -5.53 9.83
CA GLU A 53 3.74 -6.84 9.24
C GLU A 53 3.77 -6.76 7.70
N SER A 54 2.69 -6.26 7.11
CA SER A 54 2.46 -6.19 5.66
C SER A 54 3.11 -4.98 4.97
N GLU A 55 3.97 -4.24 5.67
CA GLU A 55 4.62 -3.03 5.13
C GLU A 55 5.70 -3.32 4.11
N PHE A 56 6.32 -4.48 4.23
CA PHE A 56 7.31 -4.98 3.29
C PHE A 56 6.80 -6.25 2.64
N GLN A 57 7.34 -6.58 1.48
CA GLN A 57 7.13 -7.87 0.85
C GLN A 57 8.45 -8.67 0.96
N PRO A 58 8.47 -9.87 1.57
CA PRO A 58 7.30 -10.64 2.03
C PRO A 58 6.67 -10.17 3.36
N SER A 59 7.45 -9.62 4.31
CA SER A 59 6.95 -8.97 5.54
C SER A 59 8.07 -8.24 6.28
N LEU A 60 7.76 -7.39 7.28
CA LEU A 60 8.78 -6.81 8.18
C LEU A 60 9.59 -7.90 8.92
N TYR A 61 8.97 -9.05 9.18
CA TYR A 61 9.53 -10.15 9.97
C TYR A 61 10.25 -11.20 9.12
N MET A 62 10.77 -10.81 7.96
CA MET A 62 11.48 -11.69 7.01
C MET A 62 12.87 -12.18 7.47
N GLY A 63 13.08 -12.35 8.77
CA GLY A 63 14.28 -12.97 9.35
C GLY A 63 15.44 -12.02 9.71
N PHE A 64 15.22 -10.71 9.69
CA PHE A 64 16.24 -9.74 10.08
C PHE A 64 16.50 -9.80 11.59
N PRO A 65 17.77 -9.78 12.04
CA PRO A 65 18.08 -9.59 13.44
C PRO A 65 17.46 -8.29 13.98
N VAL A 66 16.87 -8.40 15.17
CA VAL A 66 16.22 -7.28 15.86
C VAL A 66 17.09 -6.83 17.02
N HIS A 67 17.40 -5.53 17.04
CA HIS A 67 18.07 -4.84 18.15
C HIS A 67 17.12 -3.79 18.74
N VAL A 68 16.73 -3.94 20.01
CA VAL A 68 15.90 -2.97 20.71
C VAL A 68 16.77 -1.79 21.14
N LEU A 69 16.51 -0.63 20.55
CA LEU A 69 17.24 0.61 20.79
C LEU A 69 16.84 1.24 22.12
N SER A 70 15.55 1.25 22.45
CA SER A 70 15.04 1.78 23.71
C SER A 70 13.66 1.24 24.07
N MET A 71 13.36 1.28 25.37
CA MET A 71 12.02 1.12 25.93
C MET A 71 11.75 2.34 26.80
N LYS A 72 10.68 3.07 26.51
CA LYS A 72 10.36 4.31 27.23
C LYS A 72 8.93 4.28 27.72
N PHE A 73 8.76 4.41 29.03
CA PHE A 73 7.44 4.58 29.66
C PHE A 73 7.02 6.05 29.61
N ILE A 74 5.80 6.28 29.14
CA ILE A 74 5.10 7.55 29.19
C ILE A 74 3.72 7.24 29.75
N ASN A 75 3.47 7.63 31.00
CA ASN A 75 2.29 7.22 31.77
C ASN A 75 2.17 5.69 31.85
N ASP A 76 1.04 5.12 31.41
CA ASP A 76 0.73 3.69 31.40
C ASP A 76 1.11 2.97 30.10
N VAL A 77 1.90 3.63 29.25
CA VAL A 77 2.26 3.17 27.91
C VAL A 77 3.79 3.04 27.79
N CYS A 78 4.27 1.89 27.33
CA CYS A 78 5.67 1.70 26.97
C CYS A 78 5.84 1.74 25.45
N GLN A 79 6.69 2.63 24.96
CA GLN A 79 7.13 2.67 23.57
C GLN A 79 8.40 1.84 23.42
N ILE A 80 8.38 0.86 22.50
CA ILE A 80 9.51 -0.02 22.18
C ILE A 80 10.05 0.40 20.82
N LYS A 81 11.30 0.89 20.78
CA LYS A 81 11.97 1.24 19.52
C LYS A 81 12.91 0.12 19.11
N ALA A 82 12.66 -0.48 17.96
CA ALA A 82 13.39 -1.64 17.48
C ALA A 82 13.97 -1.40 16.08
N GLN A 83 15.23 -1.81 15.90
CA GLN A 83 15.94 -1.79 14.63
C GLN A 83 15.97 -3.19 14.03
N PHE A 84 15.55 -3.30 12.77
CA PHE A 84 15.65 -4.50 11.94
C PHE A 84 16.84 -4.33 11.01
N SER A 85 17.92 -5.09 11.24
CA SER A 85 19.20 -4.86 10.56
C SER A 85 20.12 -6.07 10.61
N TYR A 86 21.06 -6.17 9.67
CA TYR A 86 22.15 -7.13 9.71
C TYR A 86 23.47 -6.49 9.26
N CYS A 87 24.59 -7.10 9.62
CA CYS A 87 25.89 -6.76 9.06
C CYS A 87 26.16 -7.63 7.84
N LYS A 88 26.52 -7.01 6.71
CA LYS A 88 27.00 -7.70 5.51
C LYS A 88 28.36 -8.34 5.78
N ASP A 89 28.76 -9.27 4.91
CA ASP A 89 30.05 -9.98 5.03
C ASP A 89 31.27 -9.06 5.07
N ASN A 90 31.17 -7.88 4.45
CA ASN A 90 32.22 -6.86 4.44
C ASN A 90 32.24 -5.97 5.71
N GLY A 91 31.35 -6.22 6.67
CA GLY A 91 31.21 -5.45 7.91
C GLY A 91 30.25 -4.26 7.82
N ASP A 92 29.72 -3.93 6.65
CA ASP A 92 28.77 -2.83 6.49
C ASP A 92 27.43 -3.15 7.16
N LEU A 93 26.88 -2.18 7.88
CA LEU A 93 25.54 -2.29 8.44
C LEU A 93 24.49 -2.05 7.35
N TYR A 94 23.53 -2.97 7.25
CA TYR A 94 22.30 -2.78 6.50
C TYR A 94 21.13 -2.64 7.46
N VAL A 95 20.46 -1.49 7.44
CA VAL A 95 19.24 -1.24 8.22
C VAL A 95 18.05 -1.33 7.29
N LEU A 96 17.15 -2.27 7.56
CA LEU A 96 15.87 -2.40 6.85
C LEU A 96 14.89 -1.32 7.34
N ALA A 97 14.70 -1.26 8.66
CA ALA A 97 13.74 -0.36 9.29
C ALA A 97 14.08 -0.09 10.76
N ILE A 98 13.64 1.07 11.24
CA ILE A 98 13.53 1.39 12.67
C ILE A 98 12.06 1.67 12.93
N VAL A 99 11.47 0.87 13.81
CA VAL A 99 10.04 0.86 14.08
C VAL A 99 9.76 1.02 15.57
N ASN A 100 8.62 1.63 15.87
CA ASN A 100 8.10 1.80 17.21
C ASN A 100 6.87 0.91 17.37
N TYR A 101 6.89 0.10 18.41
CA TYR A 101 5.73 -0.63 18.92
C TYR A 101 5.26 0.01 20.21
N VAL A 102 4.03 -0.27 20.58
CA VAL A 102 3.48 0.14 21.87
C VAL A 102 3.07 -1.07 22.69
N ALA A 103 3.46 -1.09 23.96
CA ALA A 103 2.98 -2.02 24.96
C ALA A 103 2.15 -1.32 26.04
N LYS A 104 0.97 -1.88 26.34
CA LYS A 104 0.07 -1.40 27.40
C LYS A 104 -0.59 -2.57 28.11
N LYS A 105 -0.97 -2.39 29.38
CA LYS A 105 -1.71 -3.41 30.14
C LYS A 105 -3.15 -3.52 29.66
N GLU A 106 -3.55 -4.72 29.26
CA GLU A 106 -4.92 -5.15 29.01
C GLU A 106 -5.29 -6.24 30.03
N LYS A 107 -6.32 -6.00 30.84
CA LYS A 107 -6.74 -6.93 31.92
C LYS A 107 -5.57 -7.36 32.83
N GLY A 108 -4.66 -6.42 33.13
CA GLY A 108 -3.51 -6.63 34.02
C GLY A 108 -2.28 -7.29 33.38
N LYS A 109 -2.29 -7.59 32.08
CA LYS A 109 -1.14 -8.16 31.35
C LYS A 109 -0.73 -7.25 30.20
N PHE A 110 0.57 -7.11 29.94
CA PHE A 110 1.04 -6.34 28.79
C PHE A 110 0.65 -7.02 27.46
N LYS A 111 0.24 -6.18 26.51
CA LYS A 111 -0.08 -6.51 25.12
C LYS A 111 0.53 -5.48 24.19
N LEU A 112 0.83 -5.89 22.97
CA LEU A 112 1.25 -5.03 21.88
C LEU A 112 0.05 -4.37 21.19
N TYR A 113 0.27 -3.15 20.72
CA TYR A 113 -0.68 -2.29 20.02
C TYR A 113 0.01 -1.67 18.80
N ASN A 114 -0.77 -1.39 17.75
CA ASN A 114 -0.29 -0.59 16.63
C ASN A 114 0.01 0.84 17.08
N SER A 115 1.17 1.35 16.69
CA SER A 115 1.53 2.77 16.90
C SER A 115 0.52 3.72 16.23
N LEU A 116 -0.04 3.32 15.08
CA LEU A 116 -1.10 4.07 14.38
C LEU A 116 -2.27 4.44 15.30
N THR A 117 -2.75 3.49 16.10
CA THR A 117 -3.93 3.65 16.97
C THR A 117 -3.74 4.77 18.00
N ILE A 118 -2.50 4.99 18.45
CA ILE A 118 -2.17 5.99 19.46
C ILE A 118 -1.71 7.29 18.80
N ASN A 119 -0.88 7.20 17.76
CA ASN A 119 -0.31 8.36 17.10
C ASN A 119 -1.39 9.19 16.40
N LYS A 120 -2.47 8.56 15.89
CA LYS A 120 -3.57 9.25 15.23
C LYS A 120 -4.40 10.14 16.15
N GLU A 121 -4.33 9.94 17.48
CA GLU A 121 -5.04 10.80 18.44
C GLU A 121 -4.54 12.26 18.39
N ASN A 122 -3.32 12.50 17.88
CA ASN A 122 -2.78 13.84 17.70
C ASN A 122 -3.13 14.48 16.34
N TRP A 123 -3.79 13.73 15.46
CA TRP A 123 -4.22 14.20 14.14
C TRP A 123 -5.66 14.68 14.20
N ASN A 124 -6.01 15.64 13.33
CA ASN A 124 -7.39 16.04 13.14
C ASN A 124 -8.14 14.93 12.41
N CYS A 125 -9.45 14.81 12.67
CA CYS A 125 -10.34 13.91 11.96
C CYS A 125 -11.57 14.66 11.45
N THR A 126 -11.89 14.48 10.17
CA THR A 126 -13.12 14.98 9.55
C THR A 126 -13.80 13.84 8.78
N THR A 127 -15.05 13.56 9.11
CA THR A 127 -15.88 12.59 8.38
C THR A 127 -16.62 13.27 7.24
N VAL A 128 -16.49 12.73 6.02
CA VAL A 128 -17.29 13.14 4.86
C VAL A 128 -17.81 11.89 4.17
N GLY A 129 -19.13 11.70 4.19
CA GLY A 129 -19.78 10.53 3.59
C GLY A 129 -19.33 9.23 4.26
N LEU A 130 -18.66 8.37 3.49
CA LEU A 130 -18.18 7.06 3.96
C LEU A 130 -16.74 7.11 4.50
N VAL A 131 -16.10 8.27 4.51
CA VAL A 131 -14.65 8.39 4.73
C VAL A 131 -14.36 9.19 5.99
N ASP A 132 -13.58 8.59 6.89
CA ASP A 132 -12.97 9.28 8.03
C ASP A 132 -11.57 9.74 7.64
N PHE A 133 -11.40 11.03 7.39
CA PHE A 133 -10.12 11.61 7.00
C PHE A 133 -9.31 12.03 8.21
N TYR A 134 -8.13 11.43 8.38
CA TYR A 134 -7.15 11.79 9.40
C TYR A 134 -6.00 12.57 8.77
N TYR A 135 -5.68 13.74 9.32
CA TYR A 135 -4.64 14.62 8.79
C TYR A 135 -3.89 15.41 9.87
N PRO A 136 -2.63 15.83 9.62
CA PRO A 136 -1.87 16.66 10.55
C PRO A 136 -2.59 17.97 10.90
N GLN A 137 -2.32 18.51 12.09
CA GLN A 137 -2.96 19.74 12.57
C GLN A 137 -2.71 20.97 11.67
N TYR A 138 -1.60 20.98 10.93
CA TYR A 138 -1.27 22.05 9.99
C TYR A 138 -2.08 21.99 8.69
N HIS A 139 -2.62 20.82 8.34
CA HIS A 139 -3.27 20.61 7.05
C HIS A 139 -4.63 21.30 7.02
N LYS A 140 -4.86 22.08 5.96
CA LYS A 140 -6.15 22.73 5.71
C LYS A 140 -7.01 21.79 4.88
N PHE A 141 -8.02 21.22 5.53
CA PHE A 141 -8.93 20.26 4.90
C PHE A 141 -9.68 20.84 3.69
N ASP A 142 -9.66 20.12 2.57
CA ASP A 142 -10.35 20.45 1.33
C ASP A 142 -11.63 19.61 1.18
N PHE A 143 -12.75 20.21 1.58
CA PHE A 143 -14.08 19.57 1.51
C PHE A 143 -14.51 19.23 0.08
N GLU A 144 -14.10 20.01 -0.93
CA GLU A 144 -14.49 19.76 -2.32
C GLU A 144 -13.79 18.50 -2.84
N LYS A 145 -12.50 18.33 -2.53
CA LYS A 145 -11.77 17.09 -2.85
C LYS A 145 -12.36 15.88 -2.13
N ALA A 146 -12.69 16.02 -0.84
CA ALA A 146 -13.30 14.94 -0.07
C ALA A 146 -14.67 14.50 -0.63
N GLN A 147 -15.51 15.46 -1.05
CA GLN A 147 -16.78 15.17 -1.73
C GLN A 147 -16.54 14.49 -3.08
N LYS A 148 -15.61 15.02 -3.89
CA LYS A 148 -15.22 14.42 -5.17
C LYS A 148 -14.75 12.98 -5.02
N LEU A 149 -14.06 12.65 -3.93
CA LEU A 149 -13.65 11.28 -3.63
C LEU A 149 -14.85 10.38 -3.33
N ASN A 150 -15.81 10.84 -2.53
CA ASN A 150 -17.06 10.11 -2.28
C ASN A 150 -17.86 9.87 -3.56
N ASP A 151 -17.94 10.86 -4.45
CA ASP A 151 -18.59 10.71 -5.76
C ASP A 151 -17.89 9.68 -6.64
N PHE A 152 -16.55 9.67 -6.62
CA PHE A 152 -15.74 8.65 -7.29
C PHE A 152 -16.07 7.25 -6.76
N VAL A 153 -16.12 7.07 -5.44
CA VAL A 153 -16.46 5.79 -4.80
C VAL A 153 -17.85 5.32 -5.23
N ASN A 154 -18.86 6.17 -5.05
CA ASN A 154 -20.25 5.83 -5.36
C ASN A 154 -20.41 5.42 -6.82
N ARG A 155 -19.89 6.23 -7.76
CA ARG A 155 -19.97 5.95 -9.19
C ARG A 155 -19.22 4.66 -9.56
N THR A 156 -18.03 4.43 -9.02
CA THR A 156 -17.22 3.27 -9.37
C THR A 156 -17.85 1.98 -8.84
N CYS A 157 -18.31 2.00 -7.58
CA CYS A 157 -19.00 0.86 -6.97
C CYS A 157 -20.31 0.53 -7.69
N GLU A 158 -21.13 1.54 -8.03
CA GLU A 158 -22.35 1.36 -8.82
C GLU A 158 -22.07 0.70 -10.17
N ASN A 159 -21.10 1.22 -10.93
CA ASN A 159 -20.78 0.70 -12.25
C ASN A 159 -20.17 -0.71 -12.22
N LEU A 160 -19.46 -1.07 -11.14
CA LEU A 160 -18.93 -2.43 -10.93
C LEU A 160 -19.92 -3.35 -10.21
N GLY A 161 -21.06 -2.85 -9.77
CA GLY A 161 -22.12 -3.63 -9.14
C GLY A 161 -21.77 -4.11 -7.74
N VAL A 162 -20.95 -3.34 -7.01
CA VAL A 162 -20.51 -3.64 -5.65
C VAL A 162 -21.03 -2.59 -4.68
N GLN A 163 -21.01 -2.91 -3.38
CA GLN A 163 -21.48 -1.98 -2.35
C GLN A 163 -20.29 -1.20 -1.79
N PRO A 164 -20.35 0.14 -1.72
CA PRO A 164 -19.29 0.91 -1.10
C PRO A 164 -19.27 0.65 0.41
N LYS A 165 -18.08 0.66 1.01
CA LYS A 165 -17.88 0.44 2.44
C LYS A 165 -17.17 1.62 3.10
N PRO A 166 -17.45 1.92 4.39
CA PRO A 166 -16.69 2.92 5.13
C PRO A 166 -15.22 2.54 5.26
N PHE A 167 -14.34 3.54 5.32
CA PHE A 167 -12.90 3.34 5.48
C PHE A 167 -12.20 4.57 6.06
N GLU A 168 -11.01 4.37 6.62
CA GLU A 168 -10.17 5.45 7.12
C GLU A 168 -9.20 5.94 6.03
N TYR A 169 -9.02 7.25 5.92
CA TYR A 169 -8.11 7.88 4.97
C TYR A 169 -7.10 8.74 5.72
N TYR A 170 -5.85 8.30 5.77
CA TYR A 170 -4.75 9.00 6.40
C TYR A 170 -3.99 9.79 5.34
N LEU A 171 -3.83 11.10 5.55
CA LEU A 171 -3.22 11.98 4.56
C LEU A 171 -2.24 12.99 5.16
N ALA A 172 -1.14 13.23 4.47
CA ALA A 172 -0.15 14.25 4.80
C ALA A 172 0.52 14.78 3.52
N ASP A 173 1.27 15.87 3.63
CA ASP A 173 2.01 16.41 2.49
C ASP A 173 3.16 15.48 2.06
N ASP A 174 3.79 14.80 3.03
CA ASP A 174 4.82 13.79 2.80
C ASP A 174 4.38 12.40 3.27
N TYR A 175 4.71 11.36 2.51
CA TYR A 175 4.41 9.98 2.88
C TYR A 175 5.23 9.51 4.10
N ASP A 176 6.39 10.10 4.35
CA ASP A 176 7.19 9.79 5.55
C ASP A 176 6.44 10.17 6.84
N GLU A 177 5.57 11.17 6.82
CA GLU A 177 4.71 11.51 7.96
C GLU A 177 3.66 10.41 8.23
N ILE A 178 3.14 9.79 7.17
CA ILE A 178 2.24 8.64 7.28
C ILE A 178 2.97 7.42 7.82
N GLN A 179 4.21 7.20 7.38
CA GLN A 179 5.02 6.09 7.90
C GLN A 179 5.38 6.32 9.37
N LYS A 180 5.68 7.55 9.76
CA LYS A 180 5.85 7.94 11.16
C LYS A 180 4.59 7.74 11.98
N LEU A 181 3.42 8.09 11.44
CA LEU A 181 2.13 7.83 12.06
C LEU A 181 1.96 6.33 12.35
N LYS A 182 2.33 5.46 11.40
CA LYS A 182 2.25 4.00 11.55
C LYS A 182 3.28 3.41 12.51
N GLY A 183 4.36 4.14 12.78
CA GLY A 183 5.39 3.76 13.76
C GLY A 183 6.80 3.67 13.20
N PHE A 184 7.05 3.98 11.92
CA PHE A 184 8.40 4.01 11.36
C PHE A 184 9.12 5.31 11.68
N ASP A 185 10.33 5.21 12.24
CA ASP A 185 11.27 6.34 12.21
C ASP A 185 12.15 6.28 10.95
N TYR A 186 12.33 5.09 10.39
CA TYR A 186 13.14 4.85 9.21
C TYR A 186 12.69 3.57 8.50
N TYR A 187 12.70 3.56 7.17
CA TYR A 187 12.83 2.35 6.37
C TYR A 187 13.59 2.63 5.09
N ILE A 188 14.06 1.59 4.40
CA ILE A 188 14.86 1.70 3.17
C ILE A 188 14.23 2.54 2.04
N GLY A 189 12.92 2.75 2.08
CA GLY A 189 12.20 3.57 1.09
C GLY A 189 12.03 5.04 1.51
N MET A 190 12.40 5.43 2.73
CA MET A 190 12.48 6.84 3.14
C MET A 190 13.72 7.47 2.51
N GLY A 191 13.56 8.08 1.35
CA GLY A 191 14.66 8.74 0.68
C GLY A 191 14.30 9.31 -0.68
N GLY A 192 15.12 10.26 -1.12
CA GLY A 192 14.93 10.96 -2.39
C GLY A 192 14.02 12.17 -2.26
N GLN A 193 13.47 12.61 -3.39
CA GLN A 193 12.52 13.73 -3.42
C GLN A 193 11.12 13.23 -3.06
N SER A 194 10.43 14.00 -2.23
CA SER A 194 9.01 13.78 -1.93
C SER A 194 8.20 13.76 -3.22
N LYS A 195 7.36 12.75 -3.37
CA LYS A 195 6.47 12.55 -4.51
C LYS A 195 5.14 12.02 -4.02
N PRO A 196 4.03 12.40 -4.69
CA PRO A 196 2.75 11.76 -4.48
C PRO A 196 2.83 10.24 -4.50
N THR A 197 2.43 9.61 -3.40
CA THR A 197 2.43 8.15 -3.26
C THR A 197 1.44 7.74 -2.18
N GLY A 198 1.17 6.45 -2.09
CA GLY A 198 0.29 5.91 -1.08
C GLY A 198 0.24 4.41 -1.12
N LYS A 199 -0.66 3.90 -0.29
CA LYS A 199 -0.91 2.47 -0.15
C LYS A 199 -2.32 2.25 0.38
N ALA A 200 -2.97 1.22 -0.13
CA ALA A 200 -4.19 0.68 0.43
C ALA A 200 -3.91 -0.54 1.33
N SER A 201 -4.71 -0.68 2.38
CA SER A 201 -4.93 -1.93 3.12
C SER A 201 -6.43 -2.17 3.25
N ASP A 202 -6.87 -3.32 3.76
CA ASP A 202 -8.27 -3.80 3.77
C ASP A 202 -9.34 -2.69 3.99
N ASP A 203 -9.14 -1.82 4.99
CA ASP A 203 -10.06 -0.76 5.41
C ASP A 203 -9.40 0.63 5.54
N LYS A 204 -8.18 0.82 4.99
CA LYS A 204 -7.42 2.08 5.16
C LYS A 204 -6.72 2.50 3.88
N VAL A 205 -6.72 3.80 3.64
CA VAL A 205 -5.89 4.45 2.62
C VAL A 205 -4.85 5.32 3.29
N TYR A 206 -3.61 5.22 2.82
CA TYR A 206 -2.48 6.03 3.23
C TYR A 206 -2.05 6.88 2.04
N CYS A 207 -2.08 8.21 2.17
CA CYS A 207 -1.79 9.15 1.09
C CYS A 207 -0.74 10.18 1.50
N GLY A 208 0.31 10.32 0.69
CA GLY A 208 1.26 11.42 0.75
C GLY A 208 1.10 12.33 -0.48
N GLY A 209 0.94 13.63 -0.27
CA GLY A 209 1.11 14.66 -1.31
C GLY A 209 -0.07 14.89 -2.27
N LEU A 210 -1.22 14.24 -2.08
CA LEU A 210 -2.43 14.47 -2.91
C LEU A 210 -3.64 15.01 -2.14
N GLY A 211 -3.53 15.12 -0.81
CA GLY A 211 -4.62 15.51 0.05
C GLY A 211 -5.77 14.49 0.04
N GLU A 212 -7.00 14.97 0.03
CA GLU A 212 -8.24 14.22 0.19
C GLU A 212 -8.69 13.47 -1.07
N TYR A 213 -7.98 13.62 -2.20
CA TYR A 213 -8.37 13.00 -3.47
C TYR A 213 -7.25 12.14 -4.05
N TYR A 214 -7.13 10.89 -3.58
CA TYR A 214 -6.28 9.87 -4.17
C TYR A 214 -7.09 8.63 -4.59
N PRO A 215 -7.82 8.71 -5.73
CA PRO A 215 -8.72 7.66 -6.20
C PRO A 215 -8.04 6.30 -6.49
N HIS A 216 -6.74 6.28 -6.81
CA HIS A 216 -6.02 5.03 -7.10
C HIS A 216 -6.03 4.06 -5.90
N GLU A 217 -5.58 4.52 -4.73
CA GLU A 217 -5.56 3.66 -3.53
C GLU A 217 -6.98 3.36 -3.02
N VAL A 218 -7.89 4.32 -3.18
CA VAL A 218 -9.30 4.14 -2.80
C VAL A 218 -9.99 3.09 -3.66
N PHE A 219 -9.61 2.97 -4.94
CA PHE A 219 -10.07 1.87 -5.79
C PHE A 219 -9.73 0.52 -5.17
N HIS A 220 -8.48 0.33 -4.72
CA HIS A 220 -8.07 -0.94 -4.11
C HIS A 220 -8.87 -1.26 -2.85
N VAL A 221 -9.11 -0.29 -1.97
CA VAL A 221 -9.92 -0.51 -0.75
C VAL A 221 -11.36 -0.88 -1.08
N GLN A 222 -11.97 -0.20 -2.05
CA GLN A 222 -13.41 -0.35 -2.34
C GLN A 222 -13.72 -1.54 -3.25
N ILE A 223 -12.80 -1.93 -4.13
CA ILE A 223 -13.12 -2.83 -5.25
C ILE A 223 -12.44 -4.19 -5.08
N ASP A 224 -11.20 -4.25 -4.57
CA ASP A 224 -10.37 -5.44 -4.75
C ASP A 224 -10.94 -6.70 -4.10
N GLU A 225 -11.55 -6.57 -2.92
CA GLU A 225 -12.15 -7.69 -2.18
C GLU A 225 -13.37 -8.30 -2.90
N HIS A 226 -14.09 -7.51 -3.71
CA HIS A 226 -15.22 -7.99 -4.49
C HIS A 226 -14.81 -8.77 -5.74
N PHE A 227 -13.56 -8.60 -6.16
CA PHE A 227 -12.97 -9.27 -7.32
C PHE A 227 -11.75 -10.09 -6.88
N PRO A 228 -11.95 -11.13 -6.04
CA PRO A 228 -10.85 -11.89 -5.47
C PRO A 228 -10.11 -12.72 -6.52
N ASN A 229 -10.70 -12.93 -7.71
CA ASN A 229 -10.15 -13.71 -8.83
C ASN A 229 -9.54 -12.85 -9.93
N LYS A 230 -9.08 -11.63 -9.61
CA LYS A 230 -8.38 -10.76 -10.57
C LYS A 230 -6.87 -10.93 -10.51
N HIS A 231 -6.22 -10.75 -11.64
CA HIS A 231 -4.78 -10.67 -11.74
C HIS A 231 -4.28 -9.30 -11.27
N PHE A 232 -3.08 -9.21 -10.70
CA PHE A 232 -2.50 -7.98 -10.17
C PHE A 232 -2.51 -6.83 -11.20
N TRP A 233 -2.07 -7.09 -12.44
CA TRP A 233 -2.07 -6.09 -13.51
C TRP A 233 -3.46 -5.61 -13.93
N VAL A 234 -4.52 -6.41 -13.70
CA VAL A 234 -5.89 -5.95 -13.91
C VAL A 234 -6.22 -4.90 -12.86
N SER A 235 -5.97 -5.20 -11.58
CA SER A 235 -6.25 -4.29 -10.47
C SER A 235 -5.57 -2.95 -10.66
N GLU A 236 -4.25 -2.98 -10.85
CA GLU A 236 -3.43 -1.78 -11.03
C GLU A 236 -3.80 -1.00 -12.30
N GLY A 237 -4.11 -1.73 -13.38
CA GLY A 237 -4.48 -1.12 -14.65
C GLY A 237 -5.79 -0.36 -14.55
N VAL A 238 -6.81 -0.97 -13.94
CA VAL A 238 -8.12 -0.32 -13.74
C VAL A 238 -8.00 0.83 -12.74
N ALA A 239 -7.25 0.66 -11.64
CA ALA A 239 -6.96 1.74 -10.70
C ALA A 239 -6.28 2.93 -11.40
N THR A 240 -5.32 2.67 -12.29
CA THR A 240 -4.61 3.72 -13.05
C THR A 240 -5.51 4.39 -14.09
N LEU A 241 -6.35 3.63 -14.79
CA LEU A 241 -7.33 4.18 -15.72
C LEU A 241 -8.28 5.17 -15.02
N LEU A 242 -8.78 4.82 -13.85
CA LEU A 242 -9.82 5.58 -13.16
C LEU A 242 -9.25 6.68 -12.25
N GLY A 243 -8.07 6.45 -11.67
CA GLY A 243 -7.49 7.31 -10.64
C GLY A 243 -6.12 7.89 -10.94
N GLY A 244 -5.48 7.52 -12.06
CA GLY A 244 -4.09 7.85 -12.33
C GLY A 244 -3.13 7.09 -11.41
N SER A 245 -1.85 7.46 -11.39
CA SER A 245 -0.85 6.94 -10.45
C SER A 245 0.16 8.04 -10.10
N ARG A 246 0.62 8.08 -8.85
CA ARG A 246 1.63 9.06 -8.37
C ARG A 246 1.32 10.53 -8.76
N GLY A 247 0.04 10.90 -8.69
CA GLY A 247 -0.44 12.25 -9.02
C GLY A 247 -0.46 12.59 -10.51
N LYS A 248 -0.31 11.60 -11.40
CA LYS A 248 -0.35 11.75 -12.86
C LYS A 248 -1.46 10.92 -13.48
N SER A 249 -2.06 11.42 -14.57
CA SER A 249 -3.08 10.70 -15.31
C SER A 249 -2.46 9.53 -16.09
N LEU A 250 -3.31 8.57 -16.50
CA LEU A 250 -2.90 7.51 -17.41
C LEU A 250 -2.31 8.07 -18.72
N ASP A 251 -2.91 9.12 -19.29
CA ASP A 251 -2.43 9.74 -20.53
C ASP A 251 -1.00 10.29 -20.39
N TRP A 252 -0.68 10.90 -19.24
CA TRP A 252 0.67 11.38 -18.96
C TRP A 252 1.69 10.23 -18.91
N HIS A 253 1.32 9.09 -18.32
CA HIS A 253 2.17 7.91 -18.31
C HIS A 253 2.33 7.32 -19.72
N ILE A 254 1.25 7.28 -20.51
CA ILE A 254 1.26 6.78 -21.90
C ILE A 254 2.23 7.60 -22.76
N GLU A 255 2.16 8.93 -22.70
CA GLU A 255 3.03 9.81 -23.48
C GLU A 255 4.52 9.54 -23.21
N ARG A 256 4.90 9.47 -21.94
CA ARG A 256 6.28 9.19 -21.53
C ARG A 256 6.74 7.80 -21.92
N THR A 257 5.90 6.79 -21.70
CA THR A 257 6.23 5.40 -22.06
C THR A 257 6.37 5.24 -23.56
N ASN A 258 5.57 5.94 -24.37
CA ASN A 258 5.72 5.96 -25.82
C ASN A 258 7.06 6.57 -26.25
N LEU A 259 7.47 7.69 -25.66
CA LEU A 259 8.78 8.29 -25.95
C LEU A 259 9.93 7.33 -25.59
N TYR A 260 9.87 6.74 -24.40
CA TYR A 260 10.87 5.78 -23.95
C TYR A 260 10.97 4.56 -24.86
N LEU A 261 9.84 3.94 -25.21
CA LEU A 261 9.83 2.72 -26.03
C LEU A 261 10.22 2.94 -27.50
N LYS A 262 10.24 4.19 -27.99
CA LYS A 262 10.83 4.53 -29.29
C LYS A 262 12.36 4.47 -29.26
N GLU A 263 12.95 4.84 -28.13
CA GLU A 263 14.40 4.74 -27.91
C GLU A 263 14.84 3.32 -27.52
N HIS A 264 13.90 2.51 -27.04
CA HIS A 264 14.10 1.13 -26.59
C HIS A 264 13.29 0.10 -27.41
N PRO A 265 13.56 -0.08 -28.72
CA PRO A 265 12.86 -1.04 -29.57
C PRO A 265 13.12 -2.51 -29.18
N GLU A 266 14.18 -2.80 -28.42
CA GLU A 266 14.55 -4.13 -27.93
C GLU A 266 13.57 -4.68 -26.87
N ILE A 267 12.77 -3.82 -26.24
CA ILE A 267 11.80 -4.24 -25.23
C ILE A 267 10.60 -4.90 -25.91
N ASP A 268 10.43 -6.20 -25.68
CA ASP A 268 9.30 -6.99 -26.18
C ASP A 268 8.10 -6.93 -25.22
N LEU A 269 7.04 -6.22 -25.64
CA LEU A 269 5.83 -6.05 -24.83
C LEU A 269 4.91 -7.28 -24.86
N SER A 270 5.23 -8.31 -25.67
CA SER A 270 4.53 -9.60 -25.60
C SER A 270 4.77 -10.32 -24.27
N ASN A 271 5.81 -9.91 -23.53
CA ASN A 271 6.18 -10.40 -22.21
C ASN A 271 6.06 -9.32 -21.12
N MET A 272 5.14 -8.36 -21.30
CA MET A 272 4.98 -7.18 -20.43
C MET A 272 4.93 -7.50 -18.94
N LEU A 273 4.36 -8.63 -18.52
CA LEU A 273 4.25 -9.02 -17.11
C LEU A 273 5.61 -9.22 -16.40
N LYS A 274 6.70 -9.39 -17.15
CA LYS A 274 8.07 -9.48 -16.62
C LYS A 274 8.73 -8.12 -16.40
N LEU A 275 8.11 -7.05 -16.92
CA LEU A 275 8.64 -5.69 -16.79
C LEU A 275 8.23 -5.10 -15.45
N THR A 276 9.15 -4.38 -14.80
CA THR A 276 8.91 -3.79 -13.47
C THR A 276 8.70 -2.28 -13.60
N ASN A 277 9.79 -1.51 -13.58
CA ASN A 277 9.77 -0.06 -13.64
C ASN A 277 10.40 0.43 -14.93
N LEU A 278 9.77 1.42 -15.56
CA LEU A 278 10.41 2.21 -16.60
C LEU A 278 11.43 3.16 -15.96
N ASP A 279 11.00 3.88 -14.90
CA ASP A 279 11.83 4.79 -14.12
C ASP A 279 11.26 4.98 -12.70
N SER A 280 11.80 5.97 -11.96
CA SER A 280 11.31 6.33 -10.62
C SER A 280 9.91 6.99 -10.59
N GLN A 281 9.26 7.17 -11.74
CA GLN A 281 7.96 7.80 -11.89
C GLN A 281 6.91 6.84 -12.46
N THR A 282 7.28 5.94 -13.38
CA THR A 282 6.34 5.06 -14.08
C THR A 282 6.74 3.59 -13.95
N SER A 283 5.80 2.78 -13.48
CA SER A 283 5.87 1.32 -13.53
C SER A 283 5.06 0.79 -14.71
N TYR A 284 5.48 -0.33 -15.30
CA TYR A 284 4.84 -0.86 -16.49
C TYR A 284 3.40 -1.35 -16.25
N HIS A 285 3.12 -1.85 -15.04
CA HIS A 285 1.77 -2.29 -14.67
C HIS A 285 0.76 -1.15 -14.64
N TYR A 286 1.17 0.05 -14.22
CA TYR A 286 0.31 1.24 -14.28
C TYR A 286 -0.01 1.62 -15.74
N VAL A 287 1.02 1.81 -16.56
CA VAL A 287 0.84 2.38 -17.90
C VAL A 287 0.31 1.37 -18.90
N LEU A 288 0.89 0.17 -18.98
CA LEU A 288 0.45 -0.83 -19.97
C LEU A 288 -0.80 -1.55 -19.48
N GLY A 289 -0.91 -1.87 -18.18
CA GLY A 289 -2.15 -2.37 -17.60
C GLY A 289 -3.28 -1.36 -17.75
N GLY A 290 -3.01 -0.08 -17.47
CA GLY A 290 -3.98 1.00 -17.66
C GLY A 290 -4.37 1.21 -19.12
N LEU A 291 -3.43 1.11 -20.06
CA LEU A 291 -3.73 1.16 -21.49
C LEU A 291 -4.64 -0.01 -21.92
N ILE A 292 -4.34 -1.24 -21.49
CA ILE A 292 -5.19 -2.40 -21.78
C ILE A 292 -6.59 -2.21 -21.20
N ALA A 293 -6.69 -1.83 -19.91
CA ALA A 293 -7.96 -1.52 -19.26
C ALA A 293 -8.72 -0.43 -20.02
N LYS A 294 -8.03 0.62 -20.48
CA LYS A 294 -8.60 1.68 -21.29
C LYS A 294 -9.19 1.14 -22.59
N LYS A 295 -8.48 0.27 -23.31
CA LYS A 295 -8.97 -0.29 -24.58
C LYS A 295 -10.17 -1.20 -24.39
N ILE A 296 -10.20 -1.98 -23.30
CA ILE A 296 -11.34 -2.81 -22.94
C ILE A 296 -12.55 -1.92 -22.61
N PHE A 297 -12.33 -0.87 -21.83
CA PHE A 297 -13.37 0.11 -21.50
C PHE A 297 -13.87 0.87 -22.74
N ASP A 298 -12.97 1.31 -23.63
CA ASP A 298 -13.35 1.98 -24.88
C ASP A 298 -14.16 1.03 -25.81
N LYS A 299 -13.92 -0.29 -25.77
CA LYS A 299 -14.63 -1.30 -26.59
C LYS A 299 -16.03 -1.62 -26.08
N GLY A 300 -16.24 -1.72 -24.77
CA GLY A 300 -17.52 -2.19 -24.22
C GLY A 300 -17.89 -1.64 -22.83
N GLY A 301 -17.28 -0.53 -22.44
CA GLY A 301 -17.58 0.19 -21.21
C GLY A 301 -17.38 -0.63 -19.94
N TRP A 302 -18.18 -0.31 -18.93
CA TRP A 302 -18.14 -0.95 -17.62
C TRP A 302 -18.46 -2.46 -17.66
N SER A 303 -19.22 -2.93 -18.64
CA SER A 303 -19.55 -4.35 -18.78
C SER A 303 -18.28 -5.18 -19.02
N LEU A 304 -17.48 -4.81 -20.02
CA LEU A 304 -16.23 -5.52 -20.32
C LEU A 304 -15.16 -5.25 -19.26
N LEU A 305 -15.15 -4.07 -18.64
CA LEU A 305 -14.23 -3.79 -17.54
C LEU A 305 -14.51 -4.69 -16.33
N ARG A 306 -15.79 -4.95 -16.01
CA ARG A 306 -16.19 -5.89 -14.95
C ARG A 306 -15.80 -7.33 -15.28
N GLU A 307 -15.96 -7.75 -16.53
CA GLU A 307 -15.49 -9.05 -17.02
C GLU A 307 -13.96 -9.18 -16.87
N PHE A 308 -13.22 -8.14 -17.24
CA PHE A 308 -11.77 -8.09 -17.07
C PHE A 308 -11.36 -8.19 -15.60
N MET A 309 -12.06 -7.48 -14.69
CA MET A 309 -11.87 -7.61 -13.23
C MET A 309 -12.14 -9.02 -12.69
N SER A 310 -12.73 -9.92 -13.48
CA SER A 310 -13.05 -11.29 -13.06
C SER A 310 -12.32 -12.34 -13.90
N SER A 311 -11.27 -11.95 -14.61
CA SER A 311 -10.69 -12.75 -15.69
C SER A 311 -9.72 -13.87 -15.26
N GLY A 312 -9.45 -14.03 -13.96
CA GLY A 312 -8.51 -15.02 -13.42
C GLY A 312 -7.26 -14.39 -12.79
N LYS A 313 -6.43 -15.23 -12.15
CA LYS A 313 -5.32 -14.81 -11.27
C LYS A 313 -3.93 -15.00 -11.86
N THR A 314 -3.81 -15.85 -12.88
CA THR A 314 -2.52 -16.25 -13.44
C THR A 314 -2.10 -15.33 -14.59
N ASP A 315 -0.81 -15.33 -14.94
CA ASP A 315 -0.32 -14.65 -16.12
C ASP A 315 -1.05 -15.10 -17.40
N ASP A 316 -1.33 -16.40 -17.51
CA ASP A 316 -2.06 -16.98 -18.64
C ASP A 316 -3.50 -16.46 -18.68
N ASP A 317 -4.18 -16.37 -17.53
CA ASP A 317 -5.51 -15.77 -17.43
C ASP A 317 -5.51 -14.32 -17.94
N TYR A 318 -4.50 -13.53 -17.59
CA TYR A 318 -4.36 -12.14 -18.04
C TYR A 318 -4.22 -12.05 -19.56
N TYR A 319 -3.34 -12.86 -20.17
CA TYR A 319 -3.18 -12.87 -21.63
C TYR A 319 -4.41 -13.41 -22.36
N ASN A 320 -5.06 -14.45 -21.83
CA ASN A 320 -6.32 -14.97 -22.38
C ASN A 320 -7.44 -13.93 -22.31
N ALA A 321 -7.48 -13.11 -21.25
CA ALA A 321 -8.44 -12.02 -21.14
C ALA A 321 -8.21 -10.95 -22.22
N ILE A 322 -6.96 -10.59 -22.50
CA ILE A 322 -6.62 -9.68 -23.60
C ILE A 322 -7.06 -10.27 -24.94
N GLU A 323 -6.77 -11.55 -25.18
CA GLU A 323 -7.15 -12.22 -26.42
C GLU A 323 -8.67 -12.27 -26.60
N GLY A 324 -9.42 -12.67 -25.57
CA GLY A 324 -10.88 -12.74 -25.63
C GLY A 324 -11.57 -11.38 -25.72
N LEU A 325 -11.10 -10.38 -24.96
CA LEU A 325 -11.76 -9.08 -24.88
C LEU A 325 -11.32 -8.12 -25.97
N LEU A 326 -10.05 -8.13 -26.37
CA LEU A 326 -9.50 -7.23 -27.39
C LEU A 326 -9.27 -7.90 -28.75
N GLU A 327 -9.38 -9.23 -28.86
CA GLU A 327 -9.07 -9.99 -30.08
C GLU A 327 -7.60 -9.83 -30.51
N VAL A 328 -6.70 -9.68 -29.53
CA VAL A 328 -5.26 -9.51 -29.72
C VAL A 328 -4.51 -10.70 -29.11
N ASN A 329 -4.04 -11.60 -29.95
CA ASN A 329 -3.20 -12.71 -29.54
C ASN A 329 -1.88 -12.21 -28.95
N LYS A 330 -1.30 -12.94 -28.00
CA LYS A 330 -0.03 -12.61 -27.35
C LYS A 330 1.12 -12.35 -28.34
N SER A 331 1.18 -13.08 -29.44
CA SER A 331 2.22 -12.90 -30.49
C SER A 331 2.14 -11.56 -31.21
N ASN A 332 0.96 -10.92 -31.23
CA ASN A 332 0.74 -9.61 -31.85
C ASN A 332 0.72 -8.47 -30.81
N LEU A 333 0.78 -8.79 -29.52
CA LEU A 333 0.61 -7.85 -28.42
C LEU A 333 1.67 -6.74 -28.44
N ASN A 334 2.92 -7.05 -28.77
CA ASN A 334 3.97 -6.04 -28.88
C ASN A 334 3.63 -4.94 -29.90
N ASN A 335 3.21 -5.32 -31.10
CA ASN A 335 2.87 -4.36 -32.14
C ASN A 335 1.61 -3.59 -31.77
N TYR A 336 0.59 -4.29 -31.28
CA TYR A 336 -0.65 -3.67 -30.85
C TYR A 336 -0.43 -2.60 -29.78
N ILE A 337 0.33 -2.90 -28.71
CA ILE A 337 0.57 -1.94 -27.63
C ILE A 337 1.33 -0.72 -28.16
N ARG A 338 2.35 -0.91 -29.01
CA ARG A 338 3.13 0.20 -29.59
C ARG A 338 2.24 1.11 -30.45
N ASP A 339 1.38 0.53 -31.28
CA ASP A 339 0.41 1.29 -32.09
C ASP A 339 -0.56 2.07 -31.19
N GLN A 340 -1.09 1.45 -30.13
CA GLN A 340 -2.01 2.10 -29.21
C GLN A 340 -1.35 3.23 -28.41
N LEU A 341 -0.10 3.06 -27.98
CA LEU A 341 0.68 4.11 -27.33
C LEU A 341 0.83 5.32 -28.26
N GLN A 342 1.15 5.10 -29.53
CA GLN A 342 1.27 6.16 -30.53
C GLN A 342 -0.07 6.86 -30.79
N ILE A 343 -1.15 6.12 -30.95
CA ILE A 343 -2.49 6.68 -31.19
C ILE A 343 -2.94 7.56 -30.02
N VAL A 344 -2.73 7.10 -28.79
CA VAL A 344 -3.19 7.84 -27.60
C VAL A 344 -2.30 9.04 -27.31
N SER A 345 -0.99 8.96 -27.52
CA SER A 345 -0.07 10.09 -27.29
C SER A 345 -0.24 11.25 -28.28
N ASN A 346 -0.88 11.01 -29.44
CA ASN A 346 -1.07 12.01 -30.50
C ASN A 346 -2.45 12.67 -30.49
N LYS A 347 -3.30 12.36 -29.50
CA LYS A 347 -4.57 13.04 -29.26
C LYS A 347 -4.36 14.18 -28.29
#